data_AF-A0A7C7NDP2-F1
#
_entry.id   AF-A0A7C7NDP2-F1
#
_cell.length_a   1.000
_cell.length_b   1.000
_cell.length_c   1.000
_cell.angle_alpha   90.00
_cell.angle_beta   90.00
_cell.angle_gamma   90.00
#
_symmetry.space_group_name_H-M   'P 1'
#
loop_
_entity.id
_entity.type
_entity.pdbx_description
1 polymer ?
#
loop_
_entity_poly.entity_id
_entity_poly.type
_entity_poly.pdbx_seq_one_letter_code
_entity_poly.pdbx_strand_id
1 'polypeptide(L)'
;MESKIDIAKDWLPRYTGMPLDKFGHHILLTNFSDYVENFANKFKTDIYGQKKPMQAATNSDGLTIINFGIGSPNAATIMDLLVACKPSGVLFLGKCGGLKQRSEIGNFILPIAAIRGEGTSNDYFPPEVPALPSFKLHKFVSDKIIESGQEYRTGVIFTTNRRVWEHDKAFLKRLKKSTCIGIDMETSTIFV
;
A
#
# COMPACT_ATOMS: atom_id res chain seq x y z
N MET A 1 -27.89 0.03 -14.40
CA MET A 1 -26.86 0.70 -13.57
C MET A 1 -25.69 -0.26 -13.53
N GLU A 2 -24.50 0.15 -13.98
CA GLU A 2 -23.32 -0.73 -13.96
C GLU A 2 -22.95 -1.04 -12.50
N SER A 3 -22.62 -2.29 -12.22
CA SER A 3 -22.22 -2.70 -10.87
C SER A 3 -20.75 -2.32 -10.61
N LYS A 4 -20.34 -2.24 -9.33
CA LYS A 4 -18.94 -1.97 -8.95
C LYS A 4 -17.96 -2.93 -9.64
N ILE A 5 -18.33 -4.21 -9.77
CA ILE A 5 -17.50 -5.23 -10.41
C ILE A 5 -17.38 -4.98 -11.92
N ASP A 6 -18.42 -4.48 -12.59
CA ASP A 6 -18.38 -4.19 -14.03
C ASP A 6 -17.47 -2.99 -14.32
N ILE A 7 -17.59 -1.93 -13.51
CA ILE A 7 -16.71 -0.75 -13.59
C ILE A 7 -15.25 -1.16 -13.35
N ALA A 8 -14.98 -1.94 -12.30
CA ALA A 8 -13.63 -2.39 -11.97
C ALA A 8 -13.01 -3.24 -13.09
N LYS A 9 -13.79 -4.14 -13.71
CA LYS A 9 -13.34 -4.97 -14.84
C LYS A 9 -12.99 -4.14 -16.07
N ASP A 10 -13.73 -3.07 -16.34
CA ASP A 10 -13.45 -2.17 -17.45
C ASP A 10 -12.24 -1.25 -17.15
N TRP A 11 -12.13 -0.74 -15.92
CA TRP A 11 -11.15 0.29 -15.57
C TRP A 11 -9.77 -0.29 -15.24
N LEU A 12 -9.68 -1.44 -14.57
CA LEU A 12 -8.39 -2.01 -14.15
C LEU A 12 -7.42 -2.17 -15.35
N PRO A 13 -7.81 -2.75 -16.51
CA PRO A 13 -6.94 -2.82 -17.68
C PRO A 13 -6.62 -1.47 -18.31
N ARG A 14 -7.49 -0.46 -18.15
CA ARG A 14 -7.23 0.90 -18.68
C ARG A 14 -6.15 1.62 -17.86
N TYR A 15 -6.18 1.45 -16.54
CA TYR A 15 -5.19 2.01 -15.62
C TYR A 15 -3.83 1.32 -15.73
N THR A 16 -3.82 0.00 -15.92
CA THR A 16 -2.57 -0.78 -15.92
C THR A 16 -2.03 -1.12 -17.30
N GLY A 17 -2.87 -1.05 -18.33
CA GLY A 17 -2.56 -1.63 -19.65
C GLY A 17 -2.43 -3.15 -19.65
N MET A 18 -2.70 -3.83 -18.52
CA MET A 18 -2.58 -5.28 -18.38
C MET A 18 -3.96 -5.94 -18.52
N PRO A 19 -4.11 -6.96 -19.38
CA PRO A 19 -5.36 -7.73 -19.48
C PRO A 19 -5.75 -8.39 -18.14
N LEU A 20 -7.05 -8.51 -17.86
CA LEU A 20 -7.55 -9.05 -16.58
C LEU A 20 -7.07 -10.49 -16.28
N ASP A 21 -6.96 -11.32 -17.31
CA ASP A 21 -6.51 -12.72 -17.20
C ASP A 21 -5.01 -12.87 -16.91
N LYS A 22 -4.25 -11.77 -16.94
CA LYS A 22 -2.82 -11.73 -16.59
C LYS A 22 -2.55 -11.32 -15.15
N PHE A 23 -3.57 -10.96 -14.38
CA PHE A 23 -3.41 -10.69 -12.95
C PHE A 23 -3.33 -11.99 -12.16
N GLY A 24 -2.32 -12.09 -11.30
CA GLY A 24 -2.15 -13.19 -10.37
C GLY A 24 -3.10 -13.11 -9.17
N HIS A 25 -3.11 -14.17 -8.36
CA HIS A 25 -3.95 -14.25 -7.16
C HIS A 25 -3.36 -13.49 -5.96
N HIS A 26 -2.06 -13.16 -6.00
CA HIS A 26 -1.39 -12.39 -4.96
C HIS A 26 -0.87 -11.07 -5.53
N ILE A 27 -1.11 -9.97 -4.83
CA ILE A 27 -0.77 -8.64 -5.30
C ILE A 27 0.26 -7.98 -4.38
N LEU A 28 1.30 -7.44 -4.98
CA LEU A 28 2.20 -6.46 -4.38
C LEU A 28 1.83 -5.07 -4.88
N LEU A 29 1.48 -4.19 -3.98
CA LEU A 29 1.33 -2.77 -4.29
C LEU A 29 2.63 -2.05 -3.94
N THR A 30 2.97 -1.04 -4.73
CA THR A 30 4.06 -0.11 -4.41
C THR A 30 3.78 1.26 -5.00
N ASN A 31 4.54 2.25 -4.56
CA ASN A 31 4.57 3.59 -5.14
C ASN A 31 5.96 3.95 -5.69
N PHE A 32 6.82 2.95 -5.90
CA PHE A 32 8.17 3.10 -6.46
C PHE A 32 8.27 2.41 -7.82
N SER A 33 8.55 3.17 -8.88
CA SER A 33 8.73 2.62 -10.24
C SER A 33 9.87 1.59 -10.29
N ASP A 34 10.99 1.88 -9.63
CA ASP A 34 12.16 1.00 -9.57
C ASP A 34 11.83 -0.39 -9.01
N TYR A 35 10.80 -0.52 -8.16
CA TYR A 35 10.41 -1.81 -7.59
C TYR A 35 9.76 -2.70 -8.66
N VAL A 36 8.97 -2.10 -9.57
CA VAL A 36 8.39 -2.82 -10.71
C VAL A 36 9.47 -3.24 -11.69
N GLU A 37 10.44 -2.37 -11.97
CA GLU A 37 11.59 -2.68 -12.82
C GLU A 37 12.44 -3.82 -12.24
N ASN A 38 12.78 -3.74 -10.95
CA ASN A 38 13.53 -4.78 -10.25
C ASN A 38 12.77 -6.11 -10.20
N PHE A 39 11.45 -6.07 -10.00
CA PHE A 39 10.60 -7.26 -10.05
C PHE A 39 10.63 -7.90 -11.45
N ALA A 40 10.40 -7.10 -12.50
CA ALA A 40 10.40 -7.55 -13.88
C ALA A 40 11.75 -8.17 -14.27
N ASN A 41 12.86 -7.53 -13.89
CA ASN A 41 14.21 -8.05 -14.12
C ASN A 41 14.46 -9.37 -13.37
N LYS A 42 14.08 -9.41 -12.08
CA LYS A 42 14.28 -10.60 -11.22
C LYS A 42 13.52 -11.81 -11.73
N PHE A 43 12.28 -11.62 -12.15
CA PHE A 43 11.39 -12.71 -12.60
C PHE A 43 11.34 -12.86 -14.11
N LYS A 44 12.10 -12.06 -14.86
CA LYS A 44 12.14 -12.03 -16.34
C LYS A 44 10.73 -11.90 -16.95
N THR A 45 9.97 -10.92 -16.48
CA THR A 45 8.60 -10.63 -16.95
C THR A 45 8.54 -9.29 -17.67
N ASP A 46 7.58 -9.15 -18.58
CA ASP A 46 7.30 -7.87 -19.22
C ASP A 46 6.54 -6.92 -18.28
N ILE A 47 6.83 -5.62 -18.40
CA ILE A 47 6.10 -4.56 -17.71
C ILE A 47 5.00 -4.03 -18.63
N TYR A 48 3.76 -4.14 -18.15
CA TYR A 48 2.58 -3.53 -18.77
C TYR A 48 2.43 -2.08 -18.33
N GLY A 49 1.85 -1.27 -19.22
CA GLY A 49 1.44 0.09 -18.85
C GLY A 49 2.58 1.07 -18.60
N GLN A 50 3.74 0.93 -19.26
CA GLN A 50 4.88 1.86 -19.08
C GLN A 50 4.48 3.35 -19.24
N LYS A 51 3.52 3.64 -20.11
CA LYS A 51 2.96 4.99 -20.36
C LYS A 51 1.57 5.19 -19.74
N LYS A 52 1.16 4.30 -18.84
CA LYS A 52 -0.14 4.33 -18.15
C LYS A 52 0.05 4.78 -16.70
N PRO A 53 -1.04 5.17 -16.01
CA PRO A 53 -0.93 5.63 -14.62
C PRO A 53 -0.38 4.60 -13.65
N MET A 54 -0.58 3.30 -13.90
CA MET A 54 -0.21 2.24 -12.95
C MET A 54 0.55 1.09 -13.63
N GLN A 55 1.89 1.09 -13.61
CA GLN A 55 2.64 -0.02 -14.21
C GLN A 55 2.37 -1.33 -13.47
N ALA A 56 2.29 -2.43 -14.20
CA ALA A 56 2.08 -3.75 -13.61
C ALA A 56 2.94 -4.83 -14.28
N ALA A 57 3.30 -5.85 -13.52
CA ALA A 57 4.03 -7.01 -14.00
C ALA A 57 3.61 -8.26 -13.20
N THR A 58 3.50 -9.41 -13.85
CA THR A 58 3.11 -10.68 -13.20
C THR A 58 4.15 -11.74 -13.49
N ASN A 59 4.61 -12.44 -12.44
CA ASN A 59 5.54 -13.57 -12.60
C ASN A 59 4.80 -14.90 -12.89
N SER A 60 5.56 -15.96 -13.15
CA SER A 60 5.01 -17.30 -13.43
C SER A 60 4.25 -17.93 -12.26
N ASP A 61 4.47 -17.45 -11.04
CA ASP A 61 3.89 -18.03 -9.81
C ASP A 61 2.56 -17.36 -9.41
N GLY A 62 2.05 -16.45 -10.26
CA GLY A 62 0.81 -15.73 -9.99
C GLY A 62 0.94 -14.63 -8.95
N LEU A 63 2.12 -14.01 -8.84
CA LEU A 63 2.37 -12.79 -8.08
C LEU A 63 2.42 -11.60 -9.05
N THR A 64 1.54 -10.62 -8.83
CA THR A 64 1.52 -9.38 -9.60
C THR A 64 2.04 -8.23 -8.76
N ILE A 65 2.98 -7.44 -9.27
CA ILE A 65 3.34 -6.14 -8.71
C ILE A 65 2.63 -5.02 -9.48
N ILE A 66 2.13 -4.01 -8.76
CA ILE A 66 1.48 -2.83 -9.33
C ILE A 66 2.04 -1.58 -8.65
N ASN A 67 2.59 -0.67 -9.45
CA ASN A 67 2.87 0.69 -9.01
C ASN A 67 1.60 1.52 -9.14
N PHE A 68 0.97 1.92 -8.02
CA PHE A 68 -0.27 2.70 -8.06
C PHE A 68 -0.02 4.22 -7.94
N GLY A 69 1.24 4.64 -7.79
CA GLY A 69 1.61 6.03 -7.52
C GLY A 69 1.38 6.45 -6.06
N ILE A 70 1.48 7.75 -5.79
CA ILE A 70 1.46 8.28 -4.42
C ILE A 70 0.12 8.94 -4.10
N GLY A 71 -0.38 8.74 -2.89
CA GLY A 71 -1.53 9.41 -2.32
C GLY A 71 -2.71 8.47 -2.06
N SER A 72 -3.44 8.79 -1.00
CA SER A 72 -4.62 8.03 -0.60
C SER A 72 -5.72 7.88 -1.67
N PRO A 73 -5.98 8.83 -2.59
CA PRO A 73 -6.97 8.60 -3.64
C PRO A 73 -6.58 7.46 -4.59
N ASN A 74 -5.29 7.35 -4.93
CA ASN A 74 -4.81 6.25 -5.76
C ASN A 74 -4.81 4.92 -4.99
N ALA A 75 -4.50 4.95 -3.69
CA ALA A 75 -4.59 3.77 -2.83
C ALA A 75 -6.03 3.22 -2.79
N ALA A 76 -7.03 4.08 -2.60
CA ALA A 76 -8.44 3.69 -2.67
C ALA A 76 -8.81 3.19 -4.07
N THR A 77 -8.39 3.91 -5.12
CA THR A 77 -8.65 3.54 -6.53
C THR A 77 -8.15 2.13 -6.83
N ILE A 78 -6.88 1.81 -6.53
CA ILE A 78 -6.35 0.48 -6.86
C ILE A 78 -7.04 -0.61 -6.04
N MET A 79 -7.34 -0.38 -4.76
CA MET A 79 -8.05 -1.35 -3.93
C MET A 79 -9.47 -1.63 -4.45
N ASP A 80 -10.18 -0.60 -4.92
CA ASP A 80 -11.49 -0.76 -5.54
C ASP A 80 -11.42 -1.51 -6.88
N LEU A 81 -10.40 -1.23 -7.71
CA LEU A 81 -10.20 -1.88 -9.00
C LEU A 81 -9.82 -3.37 -8.85
N LEU A 82 -9.05 -3.73 -7.83
CA LEU A 82 -8.63 -5.11 -7.57
C LEU A 82 -9.80 -6.07 -7.27
N VAL A 83 -11.00 -5.56 -6.98
CA VAL A 83 -12.22 -6.39 -6.88
C VAL A 83 -12.48 -7.14 -8.20
N ALA A 84 -12.02 -6.64 -9.34
CA ALA A 84 -12.12 -7.30 -10.64
C ALA A 84 -11.37 -8.64 -10.72
N CYS A 85 -10.23 -8.77 -10.03
CA CYS A 85 -9.40 -9.97 -10.03
C CYS A 85 -9.51 -10.82 -8.75
N LYS A 86 -10.22 -10.33 -7.72
CA LYS A 86 -10.49 -11.04 -6.46
C LYS A 86 -9.23 -11.69 -5.85
N PRO A 87 -8.21 -10.87 -5.51
CA PRO A 87 -6.95 -11.39 -4.99
C PRO A 87 -7.15 -12.11 -3.65
N SER A 88 -6.33 -13.12 -3.39
CA SER A 88 -6.26 -13.84 -2.10
C SER A 88 -5.50 -13.05 -1.04
N GLY A 89 -4.64 -12.12 -1.45
CA GLY A 89 -3.91 -11.22 -0.55
C GLY A 89 -3.27 -10.05 -1.30
N VAL A 90 -3.23 -8.90 -0.63
CA VAL A 90 -2.61 -7.67 -1.13
C VAL A 90 -1.61 -7.20 -0.07
N LEU A 91 -0.35 -7.02 -0.46
CA LEU A 91 0.72 -6.53 0.39
C LEU A 91 1.30 -5.24 -0.18
N PHE A 92 1.41 -4.20 0.64
CA PHE A 92 1.95 -2.91 0.23
C PHE A 92 3.42 -2.75 0.63
N LEU A 93 4.27 -2.45 -0.35
CA LEU A 93 5.68 -2.11 -0.21
C LEU A 93 5.84 -0.59 -0.40
N GLY A 94 5.89 0.13 0.72
CA GLY A 94 6.02 1.59 0.76
C GLY A 94 7.18 2.08 1.63
N LYS A 95 7.14 3.36 1.97
CA LYS A 95 8.03 3.98 2.96
C LYS A 95 7.23 4.85 3.92
N CYS A 96 7.81 5.15 5.07
CA CYS A 96 7.26 6.11 6.00
C CYS A 96 8.38 6.99 6.57
N GLY A 97 8.02 8.17 7.05
CA GLY A 97 8.88 8.99 7.89
C GLY A 97 8.85 8.48 9.33
N GLY A 98 10.01 8.37 9.98
CA GLY A 98 10.10 7.99 11.39
C GLY A 98 9.73 9.15 12.31
N LEU A 99 8.91 8.89 13.34
CA LEU A 99 8.49 9.91 14.33
C LEU A 99 9.09 9.70 15.73
N LYS A 100 9.70 8.53 15.98
CA LYS A 100 10.39 8.22 17.24
C LYS A 100 11.86 7.93 16.98
N GLN A 101 12.73 8.25 17.95
CA GLN A 101 14.18 8.04 17.86
C GLN A 101 14.60 6.60 17.50
N ARG A 102 13.79 5.58 17.87
CA ARG A 102 14.04 4.17 17.53
C ARG A 102 13.65 3.77 16.11
N SER A 103 13.12 4.71 15.32
CA SER A 103 12.82 4.50 13.89
C SER A 103 14.07 4.90 13.11
N GLU A 104 15.11 4.09 13.26
CA GLU A 104 16.37 4.28 12.54
C GLU A 104 16.14 4.07 11.05
N ILE A 105 16.81 4.88 10.23
CA ILE A 105 16.74 4.79 8.77
C ILE A 105 17.23 3.40 8.34
N GLY A 106 16.43 2.72 7.52
CA GLY A 106 16.78 1.42 6.94
C GLY A 106 16.09 0.21 7.58
N ASN A 107 15.47 0.36 8.76
CA ASN A 107 14.70 -0.72 9.37
C ASN A 107 13.27 -0.82 8.79
N PHE A 108 12.76 -2.05 8.65
CA PHE A 108 11.36 -2.26 8.29
C PHE A 108 10.43 -1.77 9.40
N ILE A 109 9.32 -1.16 9.01
CA ILE A 109 8.18 -0.96 9.91
C ILE A 109 7.04 -1.83 9.42
N LEU A 110 6.55 -2.72 10.29
CA LEU A 110 5.38 -3.53 10.05
C LEU A 110 4.20 -2.96 10.87
N PRO A 111 3.28 -2.21 10.24
CA PRO A 111 2.22 -1.50 10.94
C PRO A 111 1.19 -2.48 11.50
N ILE A 112 0.81 -2.35 12.78
CA ILE A 112 -0.31 -3.10 13.38
C ILE A 112 -1.66 -2.40 13.22
N ALA A 113 -1.63 -1.11 12.94
CA ALA A 113 -2.80 -0.26 12.68
C ALA A 113 -2.34 1.04 12.01
N ALA A 114 -3.28 1.79 11.46
CA ALA A 114 -3.04 3.14 10.97
C ALA A 114 -4.11 4.13 11.45
N ILE A 115 -3.67 5.36 11.71
CA ILE A 115 -4.55 6.49 12.01
C ILE A 115 -5.00 7.09 10.68
N ARG A 116 -6.32 7.19 10.53
CA ARG A 116 -7.03 7.72 9.35
C ARG A 116 -6.98 9.24 9.31
N GLY A 117 -5.82 9.81 9.00
CA GLY A 117 -5.59 11.24 8.89
C GLY A 117 -5.70 11.79 7.45
N GLU A 118 -6.03 10.94 6.49
CA GLU A 118 -6.05 11.26 5.05
C GLU A 118 -7.44 11.64 4.53
N GLY A 119 -8.52 11.10 5.10
CA GLY A 119 -9.90 11.48 4.81
C GLY A 119 -10.62 10.55 3.84
N THR A 120 -9.95 9.95 2.86
CA THR A 120 -10.57 9.04 1.86
C THR A 120 -11.23 7.85 2.54
N SER A 121 -10.62 7.30 3.58
CA SER A 121 -11.16 6.17 4.35
C SER A 121 -12.54 6.47 4.97
N ASN A 122 -12.89 7.73 5.21
CA ASN A 122 -14.20 8.13 5.75
C ASN A 122 -15.35 7.88 4.79
N ASP A 123 -15.09 7.75 3.49
CA ASP A 123 -16.09 7.39 2.50
C ASP A 123 -16.41 5.88 2.51
N TYR A 124 -15.62 5.06 3.20
CA TYR A 124 -15.75 3.59 3.24
C TYR A 124 -16.28 3.07 4.58
N PHE A 125 -15.79 3.63 5.70
CA PHE A 125 -16.20 3.20 7.04
C PHE A 125 -16.38 4.38 8.01
N PRO A 126 -17.25 4.24 9.03
CA PRO A 126 -17.34 5.18 10.14
C PRO A 126 -15.97 5.41 10.82
N PRO A 127 -15.68 6.60 11.38
CA PRO A 127 -14.39 6.92 11.97
C PRO A 127 -14.01 6.05 13.18
N GLU A 128 -14.98 5.40 13.83
CA GLU A 128 -14.77 4.47 14.94
C GLU A 128 -14.13 3.15 14.48
N VAL A 129 -14.25 2.80 13.20
CA VAL A 129 -13.64 1.60 12.63
C VAL A 129 -12.15 1.86 12.39
N PRO A 130 -11.24 1.16 13.11
CA PRO A 130 -9.81 1.35 12.95
C PRO A 130 -9.33 0.76 11.61
N ALA A 131 -8.34 1.42 11.00
CA ALA A 131 -7.65 0.87 9.84
C ALA A 131 -6.64 -0.20 10.31
N LEU A 132 -6.93 -1.47 10.04
CA LEU A 132 -6.17 -2.63 10.52
C LEU A 132 -5.76 -3.55 9.35
N PRO A 133 -4.54 -4.11 9.35
CA PRO A 133 -4.17 -5.12 8.39
C PRO A 133 -4.81 -6.46 8.72
N SER A 134 -4.88 -7.36 7.72
CA SER A 134 -5.18 -8.77 7.96
C SER A 134 -4.14 -9.39 8.90
N PHE A 135 -4.59 -9.94 10.03
CA PHE A 135 -3.70 -10.59 11.01
C PHE A 135 -2.88 -11.73 10.39
N LYS A 136 -3.50 -12.53 9.50
CA LYS A 136 -2.81 -13.65 8.82
C LYS A 136 -1.64 -13.16 7.98
N LEU A 137 -1.86 -12.11 7.18
CA LEU A 137 -0.81 -11.53 6.34
C LEU A 137 0.27 -10.83 7.18
N HIS A 138 -0.14 -10.08 8.21
CA HIS A 138 0.80 -9.44 9.13
C HIS A 138 1.72 -10.45 9.81
N LYS A 139 1.17 -11.55 10.35
CA LYS A 139 1.96 -12.63 10.95
C LYS A 139 2.92 -13.26 9.93
N PHE A 140 2.42 -13.58 8.74
CA PHE A 140 3.26 -14.15 7.68
C PHE A 140 4.45 -13.26 7.32
N VAL A 141 4.23 -11.95 7.15
CA VAL A 141 5.30 -11.01 6.84
C VAL A 141 6.29 -10.88 8.00
N SER A 142 5.79 -10.83 9.24
CA SER A 142 6.61 -10.84 10.45
C SER A 142 7.56 -12.04 10.48
N ASP A 143 7.03 -13.24 10.26
CA ASP A 143 7.81 -14.48 10.26
C ASP A 143 8.89 -14.44 9.15
N LYS A 144 8.54 -13.95 7.95
CA LYS A 144 9.50 -13.84 6.83
C LYS A 144 10.61 -12.83 7.06
N ILE A 145 10.33 -11.71 7.74
CA ILE A 145 11.37 -10.74 8.10
C ILE A 145 12.37 -11.38 9.08
N ILE A 146 11.88 -12.07 10.12
CA ILE A 146 12.73 -12.74 11.12
C ILE A 146 13.55 -13.87 10.49
N GLU A 147 12.93 -14.70 9.65
CA GLU A 147 13.62 -15.77 8.90
C GLU A 147 14.75 -15.21 8.01
N SER A 148 14.62 -13.98 7.51
CA SER A 148 15.66 -13.31 6.72
C SER A 148 16.80 -12.70 7.55
N GLY A 149 16.78 -12.86 8.87
CA GLY A 149 17.78 -12.28 9.78
C GLY A 149 17.69 -10.76 9.91
N GLN A 150 16.55 -10.16 9.56
CA GLN A 150 16.32 -8.72 9.60
C GLN A 150 15.49 -8.34 10.84
N GLU A 151 15.74 -7.15 11.36
CA GLU A 151 14.89 -6.56 12.39
C GLU A 151 13.75 -5.75 11.78
N TYR A 152 12.63 -5.66 12.50
CA TYR A 152 11.57 -4.70 12.20
C TYR A 152 11.09 -3.99 13.46
N ARG A 153 10.41 -2.87 13.26
CA ARG A 153 9.65 -2.15 14.28
C ARG A 153 8.17 -2.35 14.02
N THR A 154 7.38 -2.37 15.09
CA THR A 154 5.93 -2.49 14.97
C THR A 154 5.23 -1.41 15.79
N GLY A 155 4.10 -0.94 15.30
CA GLY A 155 3.35 0.15 15.91
C GLY A 155 2.34 0.76 14.95
N VAL A 156 1.78 1.89 15.35
CA VAL A 156 0.74 2.61 14.59
C VAL A 156 1.38 3.63 13.65
N ILE A 157 0.91 3.69 12.41
CA ILE A 157 1.31 4.69 11.42
C ILE A 157 0.26 5.80 11.33
N PHE A 158 0.68 7.06 11.19
CA PHE A 158 -0.22 8.15 10.87
C PHE A 158 -0.25 8.36 9.36
N THR A 159 -1.40 8.17 8.70
CA THR A 159 -1.51 8.42 7.26
C THR A 159 -2.04 9.82 7.01
N THR A 160 -1.39 10.60 6.14
CA THR A 160 -1.72 12.00 5.86
C THR A 160 -1.66 12.31 4.36
N ASN A 161 -2.39 13.33 3.92
CA ASN A 161 -2.26 13.89 2.56
C ASN A 161 -1.35 15.13 2.49
N ARG A 162 -0.83 15.61 3.64
CA ARG A 162 0.05 16.79 3.70
C ARG A 162 1.52 16.36 3.69
N ARG A 163 2.29 16.83 2.69
CA ARG A 163 3.75 16.57 2.60
C ARG A 163 4.62 17.56 3.36
N VAL A 164 4.34 18.86 3.24
CA VAL A 164 5.15 19.91 3.87
C VAL A 164 4.53 20.27 5.21
N TRP A 165 5.02 19.65 6.28
CA TRP A 165 4.48 19.79 7.65
C TRP A 165 5.55 19.89 8.73
N GLU A 166 6.81 19.64 8.41
CA GLU A 166 7.93 19.57 9.36
C GLU A 166 8.18 20.91 10.06
N HIS A 167 7.80 22.03 9.43
CA HIS A 167 7.84 23.36 10.04
C HIS A 167 6.69 23.63 11.01
N ASP A 168 5.59 22.88 10.92
CA ASP A 168 4.36 23.10 11.69
C ASP A 168 4.46 22.46 13.08
N LYS A 169 4.79 23.30 14.06
CA LYS A 169 4.92 22.89 15.47
C LYS A 169 3.62 22.34 16.05
N ALA A 170 2.46 22.81 15.62
CA ALA A 170 1.17 22.33 16.11
C ALA A 170 0.86 20.93 15.58
N PHE A 171 1.12 20.69 14.29
CA PHE A 171 1.01 19.38 13.67
C PHE A 171 1.99 18.37 14.29
N LEU A 172 3.26 18.76 14.50
CA LEU A 172 4.25 17.95 15.21
C LEU A 172 3.79 17.58 16.63
N LYS A 173 3.20 18.52 17.38
CA LYS A 173 2.66 18.24 18.72
C LYS A 173 1.51 17.22 18.66
N ARG A 174 0.66 17.30 17.62
CA ARG A 174 -0.42 16.33 17.39
C ARG A 174 0.12 14.94 17.07
N LEU A 175 1.10 14.82 16.17
CA LEU A 175 1.75 13.56 15.84
C LEU A 175 2.42 12.91 17.07
N LYS A 176 3.09 13.71 17.91
CA LYS A 176 3.68 13.21 19.16
C LYS A 176 2.61 12.70 20.13
N LYS A 177 1.47 13.38 20.23
CA LYS A 177 0.35 12.98 21.11
C LYS A 177 -0.32 11.68 20.66
N SER A 178 -0.35 11.37 19.36
CA SER A 178 -0.99 10.17 18.84
C SER A 178 -0.18 8.88 19.07
N THR A 179 1.05 8.98 19.58
CA THR A 179 1.95 7.85 19.87
C THR A 179 2.38 7.01 18.66
N CYS A 180 1.99 7.41 17.44
CA CYS A 180 2.41 6.78 16.20
C CYS A 180 3.95 6.72 16.08
N ILE A 181 4.45 5.68 15.43
CA ILE A 181 5.89 5.45 15.25
C ILE A 181 6.40 6.01 13.92
N GLY A 182 5.51 6.15 12.94
CA GLY A 182 5.82 6.70 11.64
C GLY A 182 4.63 7.41 11.00
N ILE A 183 4.91 8.08 9.89
CA ILE A 183 3.95 8.83 9.08
C ILE A 183 4.11 8.47 7.61
N ASP A 184 3.00 8.21 6.93
CA ASP A 184 2.98 7.85 5.51
C ASP A 184 1.79 8.53 4.80
N MET A 185 1.49 8.12 3.56
CA MET A 185 0.45 8.75 2.74
C MET A 185 -0.64 7.79 2.23
N GLU A 186 -0.56 6.48 2.51
CA GLU A 186 -1.49 5.49 1.92
C GLU A 186 -1.98 4.39 2.88
N THR A 187 -1.21 4.05 3.92
CA THR A 187 -1.43 2.81 4.71
C THR A 187 -2.83 2.72 5.29
N SER A 188 -3.37 3.79 5.88
CA SER A 188 -4.72 3.75 6.45
C SER A 188 -5.79 3.51 5.39
N THR A 189 -5.60 3.99 4.17
CA THR A 189 -6.55 3.84 3.06
C THR A 189 -6.48 2.43 2.46
N ILE A 190 -5.31 1.78 2.47
CA ILE A 190 -5.15 0.39 2.01
C ILE A 190 -5.76 -0.61 3.01
N PHE A 191 -5.79 -0.25 4.30
CA PHE A 191 -6.29 -1.12 5.36
C PHE A 191 -7.82 -1.10 5.51
N VAL A 192 -8.52 -0.18 4.85
CA VAL A 192 -9.99 -0.09 4.85
C VAL A 192 -10.57 -0.64 3.56
#